data_AF-A0A5E7ZDC8-F1
#
_entry.id   AF-A0A5E7ZDC8-F1
#
_cell.length_a   1.000
_cell.length_b   1.000
_cell.length_c   1.000
_cell.angle_alpha   90.00
_cell.angle_beta   90.00
_cell.angle_gamma   90.00
#
_symmetry.space_group_name_H-M   'P 1'
#
loop_
_entity.id
_entity.type
_entity.pdbx_description
1 polymer ?
#
loop_
_entity_poly.entity_id
_entity_poly.type
_entity_poly.pdbx_seq_one_letter_code
_entity_poly.pdbx_strand_id
1 'polypeptide(L)'
;MQRLLLALAAIAALLAGVPASAQVPAADPSLTRAIDGLVAVMDGGGDYDGYFAPGFKAQVSRAQIDSVAAQLKAQLGAPKTATAIRPTTPFAADLTLTYERGSAAIRIAVDSAEPHAVIGLLVTGTTLAGDSVDGLVADFRALPGAAGFGLYTLGGAAPKPVVEWRGDESAPIGSAFKLWVLAEASAQVKAGKRRWSDVIPLGPPSLPSGITQSWPAATPMTLQSLATLMISISDNTAADTLLIALGRDAVGARATALGAAPASLPMLTTRELFYLKAHPPLAAEWAKADARQRAAMLKREADAIATAKLDASAFGGMPIAPDTVEWFASPAEMARALDALRGGDAATRAILAANPGTDAATAARFAYVGFKGGSEPGVVTLNYLVRTKSGVWRAVVGNWHRTDADIPVLTFASLMNRALALAAD
;
A
#
# COMPACT_ATOMS: atom_id res chain seq x y z
N MET A 1 -2.82 3.26 17.70
CA MET A 1 -3.14 3.65 16.30
C MET A 1 -2.23 2.92 15.31
N GLN A 2 -2.45 1.61 15.22
CA GLN A 2 -1.70 0.64 14.40
C GLN A 2 -2.40 0.37 13.05
N ARG A 3 -3.38 1.17 12.63
CA ARG A 3 -4.45 0.67 11.75
C ARG A 3 -4.21 0.73 10.24
N LEU A 4 -3.13 1.33 9.75
CA LEU A 4 -2.96 1.47 8.29
C LEU A 4 -1.78 0.71 7.68
N LEU A 5 -0.96 0.05 8.49
CA LEU A 5 0.08 -0.87 8.01
C LEU A 5 0.34 -2.10 8.91
N LEU A 6 -0.38 -2.28 10.03
CA LEU A 6 -0.35 -3.58 10.75
C LEU A 6 -1.36 -4.61 10.22
N ALA A 7 -2.03 -4.35 9.10
CA ALA A 7 -2.48 -5.44 8.24
C ALA A 7 -1.31 -6.01 7.38
N LEU A 8 -0.11 -5.44 7.47
CA LEU A 8 1.05 -5.75 6.63
C LEU A 8 2.40 -5.56 7.37
N ALA A 9 2.49 -5.97 8.65
CA ALA A 9 3.75 -6.34 9.33
C ALA A 9 3.49 -6.52 10.84
N ALA A 10 3.20 -7.75 11.27
CA ALA A 10 3.44 -8.17 12.64
C ALA A 10 4.16 -9.53 12.59
N ILE A 11 5.45 -9.49 12.97
CA ILE A 11 6.35 -10.62 13.25
C ILE A 11 6.74 -11.48 12.04
N ALA A 12 7.64 -10.95 11.20
CA ALA A 12 8.56 -11.76 10.39
C ALA A 12 9.96 -11.70 11.03
N ALA A 13 10.12 -12.31 12.21
CA ALA A 13 11.41 -12.44 12.86
C ALA A 13 11.51 -13.77 13.62
N LEU A 14 11.30 -14.86 12.89
CA LEU A 14 11.83 -16.21 13.10
C LEU A 14 11.45 -16.95 11.81
N LEU A 15 12.28 -17.87 11.32
CA LEU A 15 12.19 -18.57 10.02
C LEU A 15 13.03 -17.97 8.87
N ALA A 16 14.29 -17.64 9.15
CA ALA A 16 15.34 -17.80 8.15
C ALA A 16 15.91 -19.22 8.30
N GLY A 17 15.35 -20.16 7.54
CA GLY A 17 15.81 -21.54 7.43
C GLY A 17 15.77 -21.98 5.97
N VAL A 18 16.93 -22.41 5.46
CA VAL A 18 17.29 -22.90 4.12
C VAL A 18 16.21 -23.82 3.50
N PRO A 19 15.98 -23.84 2.17
CA PRO A 19 15.00 -24.74 1.57
C PRO A 19 15.52 -26.19 1.62
N ALA A 20 15.21 -26.89 2.71
CA ALA A 20 15.09 -28.34 2.65
C ALA A 20 13.77 -28.66 1.93
N SER A 21 13.72 -29.77 1.21
CA SER A 21 12.48 -30.38 0.72
C SER A 21 11.51 -30.56 1.91
N ALA A 22 10.69 -29.55 2.20
CA ALA A 22 9.78 -29.56 3.32
C ALA A 22 8.58 -30.45 2.96
N GLN A 23 8.45 -31.58 3.65
CA GLN A 23 7.15 -32.23 3.77
C GLN A 23 6.16 -31.17 4.21
N VAL A 24 5.02 -31.05 3.51
CA VAL A 24 3.90 -30.21 3.96
C VAL A 24 3.56 -30.68 5.37
N PRO A 25 3.75 -29.84 6.41
CA PRO A 25 3.50 -30.27 7.78
C PRO A 25 2.04 -30.68 7.91
N ALA A 26 1.77 -31.81 8.58
CA ALA A 26 0.40 -32.18 8.89
C ALA A 26 -0.20 -31.09 9.80
N ALA A 27 -1.40 -30.61 9.45
CA ALA A 27 -2.12 -29.66 10.28
C ALA A 27 -2.49 -30.31 11.62
N ASP A 28 -2.32 -29.57 12.71
CA ASP A 28 -2.84 -29.97 14.00
C ASP A 28 -4.39 -29.94 13.97
N PRO A 29 -5.10 -30.88 14.63
CA PRO A 29 -6.56 -30.86 14.70
C PRO A 29 -7.14 -29.54 15.25
N SER A 30 -6.41 -28.83 16.11
CA SER A 30 -6.81 -27.51 16.62
C SER A 30 -6.92 -26.45 15.51
N LEU A 31 -6.01 -26.46 14.53
CA LEU A 31 -6.05 -25.57 13.38
C LEU A 31 -7.30 -25.85 12.53
N THR A 32 -7.64 -27.12 12.34
CA THR A 32 -8.85 -27.50 11.59
C THR A 32 -10.11 -26.99 12.29
N ARG A 33 -10.21 -27.18 13.61
CA ARG A 33 -11.35 -26.65 14.40
C ARG A 33 -11.48 -25.13 14.31
N ALA A 34 -10.36 -24.41 14.37
CA ALA A 34 -10.37 -22.95 14.20
C ALA A 34 -10.88 -22.56 12.81
N ILE A 35 -10.42 -23.23 11.76
CA ILE A 35 -10.88 -22.99 10.37
C ILE A 35 -12.39 -23.26 10.22
N ASP A 36 -12.91 -24.30 10.85
CA ASP A 36 -14.36 -24.59 10.82
C ASP A 36 -15.18 -23.48 11.49
N GLY A 37 -14.67 -22.92 12.60
CA GLY A 37 -15.27 -21.79 13.30
C GLY A 37 -15.20 -20.46 12.53
N LEU A 38 -14.28 -20.33 11.57
CA LEU A 38 -14.06 -19.10 10.81
C LEU A 38 -15.30 -18.63 10.04
N VAL A 39 -16.10 -19.56 9.50
CA VAL A 39 -17.31 -19.21 8.75
C VAL A 39 -18.27 -18.40 9.62
N ALA A 40 -18.52 -18.84 10.86
CA ALA A 40 -19.43 -18.16 11.78
C ALA A 40 -18.91 -16.76 12.15
N VAL A 41 -17.60 -16.61 12.36
CA VAL A 41 -16.95 -15.31 12.63
C VAL A 41 -17.09 -14.37 11.43
N MET A 42 -16.84 -14.87 10.22
CA MET A 42 -16.95 -14.09 8.98
C MET A 42 -18.41 -13.81 8.57
N ASP A 43 -19.37 -14.53 9.14
CA ASP A 43 -20.79 -14.22 9.00
C ASP A 43 -21.26 -13.13 9.99
N GLY A 44 -20.37 -12.62 10.84
CA GLY A 44 -20.67 -11.62 11.88
C GLY A 44 -21.25 -12.20 13.18
N GLY A 45 -21.26 -13.53 13.28
CA GLY A 45 -21.56 -14.28 14.50
C GLY A 45 -20.30 -14.78 15.19
N GLY A 46 -20.41 -15.94 15.83
CA GLY A 46 -19.32 -16.58 16.56
C GLY A 46 -19.00 -15.95 17.91
N ASP A 47 -18.30 -16.71 18.76
CA ASP A 47 -17.78 -16.22 20.03
C ASP A 47 -16.44 -15.53 19.78
N TYR A 48 -16.46 -14.20 19.62
CA TYR A 48 -15.25 -13.39 19.45
C TYR A 48 -14.26 -13.59 20.61
N ASP A 49 -14.75 -13.69 21.84
CA ASP A 49 -13.90 -13.70 23.02
C ASP A 49 -13.21 -15.04 23.26
N GLY A 50 -13.88 -16.15 22.94
CA GLY A 50 -13.32 -17.49 22.96
C GLY A 50 -12.52 -17.86 21.71
N TYR A 51 -12.86 -17.28 20.54
CA TYR A 51 -12.18 -17.61 19.28
C TYR A 51 -10.81 -16.95 19.15
N PHE A 52 -10.65 -15.71 19.61
CA PHE A 52 -9.40 -14.94 19.47
C PHE A 52 -8.61 -14.84 20.78
N ALA A 53 -7.29 -15.03 20.67
CA ALA A 53 -6.37 -14.92 21.80
C ALA A 53 -6.28 -13.48 22.34
N PRO A 54 -5.98 -13.28 23.65
CA PRO A 54 -5.86 -11.93 24.23
C PRO A 54 -4.91 -10.99 23.47
N GLY A 55 -3.77 -11.51 22.99
CA GLY A 55 -2.80 -10.73 22.21
C GLY A 55 -3.34 -10.25 20.85
N PHE A 56 -4.25 -11.01 20.24
CA PHE A 56 -4.97 -10.59 19.05
C PHE A 56 -6.00 -9.50 19.39
N LYS A 57 -6.81 -9.74 20.43
CA LYS A 57 -7.87 -8.82 20.89
C LYS A 57 -7.35 -7.46 21.37
N ALA A 58 -6.10 -7.40 21.82
CA ALA A 58 -5.42 -6.15 22.17
C ALA A 58 -5.15 -5.24 20.95
N GLN A 59 -5.10 -5.82 19.74
CA GLN A 59 -4.73 -5.12 18.50
C GLN A 59 -5.92 -4.95 17.55
N VAL A 60 -6.82 -5.92 17.54
CA VAL A 60 -8.02 -5.96 16.71
C VAL A 60 -9.20 -6.06 17.65
N SER A 61 -10.18 -5.15 17.56
CA SER A 61 -11.41 -5.21 18.35
C SER A 61 -12.51 -6.00 17.62
N ARG A 62 -13.57 -6.41 18.34
CA ARG A 62 -14.75 -7.05 17.74
C ARG A 62 -15.33 -6.21 16.60
N ALA A 63 -15.48 -4.91 16.81
CA ALA A 63 -15.97 -3.98 15.80
C ALA A 63 -15.11 -3.95 14.52
N GLN A 64 -13.80 -4.21 14.62
CA GLN A 64 -12.93 -4.32 13.43
C GLN A 64 -13.19 -5.61 12.66
N ILE A 65 -13.34 -6.74 13.35
CA ILE A 65 -13.71 -8.02 12.72
C ILE A 65 -15.10 -7.91 12.07
N ASP A 66 -16.08 -7.37 12.78
CA ASP A 66 -17.44 -7.17 12.28
C ASP A 66 -17.44 -6.27 11.02
N SER A 67 -16.60 -5.22 11.00
CA SER A 67 -16.43 -4.34 9.84
C SER A 67 -15.82 -5.07 8.64
N VAL A 68 -14.80 -5.91 8.85
CA VAL A 68 -14.19 -6.72 7.78
C VAL A 68 -15.18 -7.75 7.23
N ALA A 69 -15.90 -8.45 8.12
CA ALA A 69 -16.96 -9.39 7.75
C ALA A 69 -18.06 -8.69 6.94
N ALA A 70 -18.53 -7.53 7.38
CA ALA A 70 -19.53 -6.75 6.67
C ALA A 70 -19.06 -6.30 5.28
N GLN A 71 -17.81 -5.84 5.15
CA GLN A 71 -17.22 -5.46 3.86
C GLN A 71 -17.15 -6.65 2.89
N LEU A 72 -16.68 -7.81 3.37
CA LEU A 72 -16.61 -9.01 2.54
C LEU A 72 -18.00 -9.51 2.15
N LYS A 73 -18.98 -9.46 3.05
CA LYS A 73 -20.37 -9.83 2.74
C LYS A 73 -21.02 -8.91 1.72
N ALA A 74 -20.80 -7.60 1.85
CA ALA A 74 -21.29 -6.62 0.89
C ALA A 74 -20.78 -6.93 -0.53
N GLN A 75 -19.51 -7.31 -0.66
CA GLN A 75 -18.90 -7.61 -1.96
C GLN A 75 -19.23 -9.01 -2.47
N LEU A 76 -19.04 -10.03 -1.64
CA LEU A 76 -19.01 -11.44 -2.06
C LEU A 76 -20.27 -12.24 -1.65
N GLY A 77 -21.18 -11.67 -0.85
CA GLY A 77 -22.37 -12.36 -0.33
C GLY A 77 -22.09 -13.11 0.98
N ALA A 78 -22.95 -14.04 1.38
CA ALA A 78 -22.73 -14.80 2.63
C ALA A 78 -21.49 -15.74 2.54
N PRO A 79 -20.70 -15.90 3.62
CA PRO A 79 -19.62 -16.88 3.64
C PRO A 79 -20.20 -18.30 3.63
N LYS A 80 -19.48 -19.23 2.99
CA LYS A 80 -19.90 -20.62 2.83
C LYS A 80 -18.94 -21.57 3.55
N THR A 81 -17.82 -21.90 2.92
CA THR A 81 -16.90 -22.92 3.44
C THR A 81 -15.44 -22.61 3.13
N ALA A 82 -14.54 -23.02 4.03
CA ALA A 82 -13.12 -22.98 3.81
C ALA A 82 -12.67 -24.13 2.89
N THR A 83 -11.87 -23.80 1.88
CA THR A 83 -11.36 -24.71 0.86
C THR A 83 -9.88 -24.43 0.61
N ALA A 84 -9.23 -25.28 -0.20
CA ALA A 84 -7.84 -25.11 -0.60
C ALA A 84 -6.88 -24.84 0.58
N ILE A 85 -7.10 -25.54 1.70
CA ILE A 85 -6.34 -25.38 2.94
C ILE A 85 -4.92 -25.92 2.72
N ARG A 86 -3.93 -25.08 2.95
CA ARG A 86 -2.50 -25.37 2.81
C ARG A 86 -1.79 -25.03 4.12
N PRO A 87 -1.51 -26.03 4.97
CA PRO A 87 -0.74 -25.81 6.19
C PRO A 87 0.65 -25.27 5.85
N THR A 88 1.01 -24.17 6.48
CA THR A 88 2.36 -23.56 6.39
C THR A 88 3.21 -23.97 7.60
N THR A 89 2.55 -24.23 8.74
CA THR A 89 3.08 -24.90 9.92
C THR A 89 1.99 -25.82 10.49
N PRO A 90 2.25 -26.63 11.53
CA PRO A 90 1.19 -27.38 12.21
C PRO A 90 0.05 -26.49 12.75
N PHE A 91 0.32 -25.21 13.03
CA PHE A 91 -0.60 -24.26 13.67
C PHE A 91 -0.96 -23.05 12.79
N ALA A 92 -0.60 -23.07 11.51
CA ALA A 92 -0.92 -21.99 10.57
C ALA A 92 -1.21 -22.52 9.17
N ALA A 93 -2.13 -21.87 8.45
CA ALA A 93 -2.47 -22.23 7.09
C ALA A 93 -2.83 -21.00 6.24
N ASP A 94 -2.56 -21.14 4.94
CA ASP A 94 -3.23 -20.34 3.91
C ASP A 94 -4.45 -21.13 3.41
N LEU A 95 -5.59 -20.48 3.25
CA LEU A 95 -6.86 -21.10 2.82
C LEU A 95 -7.70 -20.15 1.97
N THR A 96 -8.72 -20.68 1.32
CA THR A 96 -9.72 -19.92 0.57
C THR A 96 -11.09 -20.07 1.23
N LEU A 97 -11.62 -18.99 1.80
CA LEU A 97 -13.00 -18.95 2.27
C LEU A 97 -13.91 -18.59 1.09
N THR A 98 -14.79 -19.51 0.73
CA THR A 98 -15.77 -19.30 -0.34
C THR A 98 -16.95 -18.48 0.17
N TYR A 99 -17.53 -17.71 -0.73
CA TYR A 99 -18.71 -16.88 -0.52
C TYR A 99 -19.71 -17.14 -1.66
N GLU A 100 -20.91 -16.57 -1.58
CA GLU A 100 -21.95 -16.74 -2.61
C GLU A 100 -21.53 -16.33 -4.02
N ARG A 101 -20.78 -15.23 -4.14
CA ARG A 101 -20.38 -14.62 -5.41
C ARG A 101 -18.87 -14.64 -5.65
N GLY A 102 -18.10 -15.36 -4.83
CA GLY A 102 -16.65 -15.32 -4.93
C GLY A 102 -15.92 -15.99 -3.78
N SER A 103 -14.72 -15.51 -3.48
CA SER A 103 -13.88 -16.06 -2.41
C SER A 103 -12.95 -15.01 -1.82
N ALA A 104 -12.51 -15.24 -0.58
CA ALA A 104 -11.41 -14.51 0.06
C ALA A 104 -10.25 -15.46 0.37
N ALA A 105 -9.05 -15.08 -0.03
CA ALA A 105 -7.82 -15.74 0.41
C ALA A 105 -7.50 -15.29 1.85
N ILE A 106 -7.25 -16.24 2.73
CA ILE A 106 -7.08 -16.01 4.17
C ILE A 106 -5.82 -16.71 4.66
N ARG A 107 -5.06 -16.02 5.51
CA ARG A 107 -4.05 -16.63 6.38
C ARG A 107 -4.56 -16.67 7.81
N ILE A 108 -4.47 -17.84 8.44
CA ILE A 108 -4.87 -18.06 9.83
C ILE A 108 -3.74 -18.72 10.61
N ALA A 109 -3.59 -18.34 11.87
CA ALA A 109 -2.68 -18.97 12.81
C ALA A 109 -3.36 -19.13 14.19
N VAL A 110 -3.15 -20.28 14.82
CA VAL A 110 -3.61 -20.60 16.19
C VAL A 110 -2.44 -20.70 17.14
N ASP A 111 -2.68 -20.50 18.43
CA ASP A 111 -1.68 -20.74 19.46
C ASP A 111 -1.34 -22.25 19.52
N SER A 112 -0.06 -22.55 19.74
CA SER A 112 0.39 -23.91 20.02
C SER A 112 0.00 -24.40 21.42
N ALA A 113 -0.27 -23.47 22.35
CA ALA A 113 -0.75 -23.80 23.69
C ALA A 113 -2.28 -23.85 23.73
N GLU A 114 -2.83 -24.72 24.60
CA GLU A 114 -4.26 -24.71 24.90
C GLU A 114 -4.70 -23.31 25.40
N PRO A 115 -5.89 -22.82 24.99
CA PRO A 115 -6.96 -23.52 24.27
C PRO A 115 -6.84 -23.47 22.73
N HIS A 116 -5.67 -23.16 22.17
CA HIS A 116 -5.43 -22.99 20.73
C HIS A 116 -6.26 -21.87 20.09
N ALA A 117 -6.43 -20.76 20.81
CA ALA A 117 -7.13 -19.59 20.30
C ALA A 117 -6.41 -19.00 19.06
N VAL A 118 -7.17 -18.34 18.19
CA VAL A 118 -6.62 -17.71 16.97
C VAL A 118 -5.75 -16.52 17.37
N ILE A 119 -4.49 -16.57 16.98
CA ILE A 119 -3.48 -15.53 17.21
C ILE A 119 -3.23 -14.67 15.97
N GLY A 120 -3.69 -15.11 14.79
CA GLY A 120 -3.57 -14.36 13.55
C GLY A 120 -4.69 -14.69 12.57
N LEU A 121 -5.25 -13.65 11.96
CA LEU A 121 -6.24 -13.74 10.88
C LEU A 121 -6.00 -12.58 9.91
N LEU A 122 -5.74 -12.89 8.64
CA LEU A 122 -5.47 -11.90 7.61
C LEU A 122 -6.17 -12.27 6.30
N VAL A 123 -6.96 -11.35 5.77
CA VAL A 123 -7.50 -11.42 4.41
C VAL A 123 -6.41 -10.92 3.46
N THR A 124 -5.91 -11.78 2.59
CA THR A 124 -4.78 -11.46 1.70
C THR A 124 -5.23 -11.05 0.31
N GLY A 125 -6.42 -11.47 -0.11
CA GLY A 125 -7.00 -11.13 -1.41
C GLY A 125 -8.44 -11.60 -1.53
N THR A 126 -9.11 -11.15 -2.59
CA THR A 126 -10.50 -11.51 -2.92
C THR A 126 -10.63 -11.80 -4.40
N THR A 127 -11.59 -12.63 -4.76
CA THR A 127 -11.93 -12.93 -6.14
C THR A 127 -13.45 -12.90 -6.29
N LEU A 128 -13.94 -12.15 -7.28
CA LEU A 128 -15.35 -12.13 -7.65
C LEU A 128 -15.57 -13.09 -8.81
N ALA A 129 -16.56 -13.97 -8.70
CA ALA A 129 -16.94 -14.90 -9.76
C ALA A 129 -17.82 -14.20 -10.81
N GLY A 130 -17.56 -14.45 -12.09
CA GLY A 130 -18.35 -13.89 -13.19
C GLY A 130 -18.24 -12.37 -13.34
N ASP A 131 -17.13 -11.79 -12.90
CA ASP A 131 -16.87 -10.36 -12.98
C ASP A 131 -16.72 -9.86 -14.42
N SER A 132 -16.92 -8.55 -14.64
CA SER A 132 -16.81 -7.90 -15.94
C SER A 132 -16.23 -6.50 -15.83
N VAL A 133 -15.71 -5.98 -16.95
CA VAL A 133 -15.23 -4.59 -17.04
C VAL A 133 -16.34 -3.60 -16.65
N ASP A 134 -17.55 -3.78 -17.17
CA ASP A 134 -18.67 -2.89 -16.88
C ASP A 134 -19.09 -2.95 -15.40
N GLY A 135 -19.07 -4.15 -14.80
CA GLY A 135 -19.30 -4.33 -13.37
C GLY A 135 -18.26 -3.61 -12.51
N LEU A 136 -16.97 -3.72 -12.87
CA LEU A 136 -15.90 -3.01 -12.18
C LEU A 136 -16.07 -1.49 -12.27
N VAL A 137 -16.38 -0.96 -13.45
CA VAL A 137 -16.63 0.48 -13.66
C VAL A 137 -17.85 0.95 -12.85
N ALA A 138 -18.92 0.16 -12.82
CA ALA A 138 -20.12 0.47 -12.03
C ALA A 138 -19.80 0.55 -10.53
N ASP A 139 -18.99 -0.37 -10.01
CA ASP A 139 -18.62 -0.40 -8.59
C ASP A 139 -17.69 0.76 -8.21
N PHE A 140 -16.76 1.14 -9.08
CA PHE A 140 -15.97 2.36 -8.89
C PHE A 140 -16.84 3.63 -8.88
N ARG A 141 -17.83 3.70 -9.77
CA ARG A 141 -18.79 4.81 -9.83
C ARG A 141 -19.65 4.90 -8.58
N ALA A 142 -19.93 3.78 -7.92
CA ALA A 142 -20.73 3.73 -6.71
C ALA A 142 -19.97 4.13 -5.44
N LEU A 143 -18.64 4.30 -5.50
CA LEU A 143 -17.84 4.74 -4.35
C LEU A 143 -18.22 6.18 -3.94
N PRO A 144 -18.46 6.46 -2.64
CA PRO A 144 -18.67 7.82 -2.17
C PRO A 144 -17.39 8.65 -2.25
N GLY A 145 -17.51 9.97 -2.41
CA GLY A 145 -16.34 10.85 -2.62
C GLY A 145 -15.89 10.84 -4.07
N ALA A 146 -14.57 10.81 -4.30
CA ALA A 146 -13.99 10.83 -5.63
C ALA A 146 -13.01 9.66 -5.81
N ALA A 147 -13.09 9.00 -6.96
CA ALA A 147 -12.27 7.85 -7.28
C ALA A 147 -12.01 7.80 -8.79
N GLY A 148 -10.97 7.07 -9.17
CA GLY A 148 -10.62 6.81 -10.56
C GLY A 148 -9.72 5.59 -10.66
N PHE A 149 -9.74 4.92 -11.81
CA PHE A 149 -8.84 3.82 -12.08
C PHE A 149 -8.52 3.69 -13.57
N GLY A 150 -7.44 2.97 -13.86
CA GLY A 150 -7.12 2.57 -15.21
C GLY A 150 -6.19 1.36 -15.29
N LEU A 151 -6.39 0.58 -16.34
CA LEU A 151 -5.52 -0.47 -16.83
C LEU A 151 -4.89 0.04 -18.13
N TYR A 152 -3.56 0.12 -18.16
CA TYR A 152 -2.81 0.66 -19.29
C TYR A 152 -1.84 -0.38 -19.84
N THR A 153 -1.76 -0.48 -21.17
CA THR A 153 -0.66 -1.17 -21.84
C THR A 153 0.55 -0.25 -21.87
N LEU A 154 1.73 -0.79 -21.55
CA LEU A 154 2.99 -0.06 -21.45
C LEU A 154 3.99 -0.47 -22.54
N GLY A 155 5.09 0.29 -22.67
CA GLY A 155 6.17 -0.03 -23.61
C GLY A 155 6.13 0.71 -24.95
N GLY A 156 5.09 1.52 -25.18
CA GLY A 156 5.00 2.43 -26.33
C GLY A 156 5.59 3.81 -26.04
N ALA A 157 5.20 4.82 -26.84
CA ALA A 157 5.58 6.22 -26.62
C ALA A 157 4.96 6.81 -25.33
N ALA A 158 3.78 6.31 -24.93
CA ALA A 158 3.09 6.64 -23.70
C ALA A 158 2.20 5.45 -23.26
N PRO A 159 1.80 5.37 -21.98
CA PRO A 159 0.79 4.41 -21.53
C PRO A 159 -0.50 4.55 -22.35
N LYS A 160 -1.02 3.43 -22.86
CA LYS A 160 -2.28 3.38 -23.62
C LYS A 160 -3.38 2.75 -22.78
N PRO A 161 -4.51 3.42 -22.53
CA PRO A 161 -5.60 2.84 -21.75
C PRO A 161 -6.20 1.63 -22.48
N VAL A 162 -6.45 0.57 -21.72
CA VAL A 162 -7.23 -0.62 -22.11
C VAL A 162 -8.63 -0.48 -21.55
N VAL A 163 -8.73 -0.10 -20.27
CA VAL A 163 -9.96 0.24 -19.54
C VAL A 163 -9.61 1.36 -18.60
N GLU A 164 -10.45 2.38 -18.50
CA GLU A 164 -10.31 3.45 -17.50
C GLU A 164 -11.66 4.06 -17.13
N TRP A 165 -11.72 4.61 -15.93
CA TRP A 165 -12.80 5.48 -15.50
C TRP A 165 -12.19 6.61 -14.66
N ARG A 166 -12.40 7.86 -15.09
CA ARG A 166 -11.75 9.05 -14.50
C ARG A 166 -10.22 8.87 -14.43
N GLY A 167 -9.64 8.31 -15.49
CA GLY A 167 -8.22 7.99 -15.57
C GLY A 167 -7.31 9.23 -15.63
N ASP A 168 -7.88 10.37 -15.99
CA ASP A 168 -7.24 11.68 -16.14
C ASP A 168 -7.56 12.64 -14.98
N GLU A 169 -8.45 12.27 -14.06
CA GLU A 169 -8.78 13.10 -12.89
C GLU A 169 -7.67 13.00 -11.84
N SER A 170 -7.07 14.14 -11.50
CA SER A 170 -6.05 14.23 -10.47
C SER A 170 -6.62 13.99 -9.08
N ALA A 171 -5.91 13.21 -8.27
CA ALA A 171 -6.30 12.85 -6.90
C ALA A 171 -5.09 12.94 -5.96
N PRO A 172 -5.30 13.11 -4.65
CA PRO A 172 -4.23 12.90 -3.68
C PRO A 172 -3.75 11.46 -3.74
N ILE A 173 -2.43 11.27 -3.71
CA ILE A 173 -1.81 9.97 -3.94
C ILE A 173 -1.15 9.37 -2.71
N GLY A 174 -1.05 10.14 -1.61
CA GLY A 174 -0.36 9.74 -0.40
C GLY A 174 1.04 9.23 -0.72
N SER A 175 1.45 8.14 -0.07
CA SER A 175 2.77 7.53 -0.24
C SER A 175 3.10 6.99 -1.65
N ALA A 176 2.23 7.09 -2.65
CA ALA A 176 2.57 6.74 -4.03
C ALA A 176 3.55 7.74 -4.68
N PHE A 177 3.71 8.97 -4.13
CA PHE A 177 4.74 9.92 -4.57
C PHE A 177 6.18 9.33 -4.51
N LYS A 178 6.40 8.32 -3.65
CA LYS A 178 7.66 7.57 -3.52
C LYS A 178 8.07 6.88 -4.83
N LEU A 179 7.12 6.65 -5.75
CA LEU A 179 7.42 6.20 -7.11
C LEU A 179 8.21 7.25 -7.90
N TRP A 180 7.96 8.56 -7.70
CA TRP A 180 8.75 9.62 -8.31
C TRP A 180 10.15 9.73 -7.71
N VAL A 181 10.27 9.54 -6.39
CA VAL A 181 11.57 9.47 -5.70
C VAL A 181 12.39 8.28 -6.24
N LEU A 182 11.78 7.10 -6.39
CA LEU A 182 12.44 5.93 -7.00
C LEU A 182 12.79 6.18 -8.48
N ALA A 183 11.91 6.82 -9.24
CA ALA A 183 12.16 7.13 -10.65
C ALA A 183 13.36 8.07 -10.80
N GLU A 184 13.51 9.06 -9.92
CA GLU A 184 14.67 9.95 -9.93
C GLU A 184 15.95 9.23 -9.46
N ALA A 185 15.89 8.38 -8.42
CA ALA A 185 17.01 7.55 -8.02
C ALA A 185 17.50 6.66 -9.18
N SER A 186 16.57 5.97 -9.85
CA SER A 186 16.85 5.12 -11.01
C SER A 186 17.48 5.94 -12.15
N ALA A 187 16.97 7.14 -12.42
CA ALA A 187 17.52 8.02 -13.44
C ALA A 187 18.95 8.49 -13.11
N GLN A 188 19.23 8.87 -11.87
CA GLN A 188 20.58 9.28 -11.45
C GLN A 188 21.58 8.12 -11.49
N VAL A 189 21.15 6.91 -11.11
CA VAL A 189 21.99 5.71 -11.23
C VAL A 189 22.29 5.38 -12.69
N LYS A 190 21.26 5.39 -13.55
CA LYS A 190 21.42 5.16 -14.99
C LYS A 190 22.35 6.18 -15.65
N ALA A 191 22.33 7.43 -15.17
CA ALA A 191 23.21 8.50 -15.63
C ALA A 191 24.62 8.48 -15.01
N GLY A 192 24.93 7.51 -14.12
CA GLY A 192 26.23 7.41 -13.43
C GLY A 192 26.47 8.50 -12.38
N LYS A 193 25.46 9.30 -12.02
CA LYS A 193 25.56 10.34 -10.98
C LYS A 193 25.55 9.76 -9.57
N ARG A 194 24.92 8.60 -9.40
CA ARG A 194 24.80 7.85 -8.15
C ARG A 194 25.06 6.37 -8.42
N ARG A 195 25.32 5.61 -7.37
CA ARG A 195 25.30 4.14 -7.37
C ARG A 195 24.37 3.64 -6.28
N TRP A 196 23.77 2.48 -6.51
CA TRP A 196 22.96 1.79 -5.49
C TRP A 196 23.70 1.53 -4.17
N SER A 197 25.03 1.40 -4.22
CA SER A 197 25.91 1.22 -3.07
C SER A 197 26.33 2.52 -2.37
N ASP A 198 25.94 3.70 -2.87
CA ASP A 198 26.30 4.96 -2.23
C ASP A 198 25.69 5.02 -0.83
N VAL A 199 26.50 5.40 0.16
CA VAL A 199 26.08 5.49 1.56
C VAL A 199 25.53 6.88 1.85
N ILE A 200 24.32 6.92 2.37
CA ILE A 200 23.57 8.11 2.74
C ILE A 200 23.18 7.96 4.22
N PRO A 201 23.59 8.88 5.10
CA PRO A 201 23.16 8.84 6.50
C PRO A 201 21.65 9.14 6.59
N LEU A 202 20.94 8.41 7.47
CA LEU A 202 19.53 8.71 7.74
C LEU A 202 19.34 10.17 8.17
N GLY A 203 18.35 10.82 7.56
CA GLY A 203 17.89 12.16 7.95
C GLY A 203 17.07 12.15 9.23
N PRO A 204 16.48 13.30 9.60
CA PRO A 204 15.57 13.41 10.74
C PRO A 204 14.39 12.42 10.64
N PRO A 205 13.92 11.87 11.76
CA PRO A 205 12.82 10.91 11.76
C PRO A 205 11.50 11.56 11.31
N SER A 206 10.73 10.85 10.49
CA SER A 206 9.32 11.15 10.19
C SER A 206 8.40 10.20 10.96
N LEU A 207 7.09 10.36 10.84
CA LEU A 207 6.13 9.43 11.43
C LEU A 207 6.11 8.11 10.64
N PRO A 208 5.67 7.00 11.26
CA PRO A 208 5.30 5.80 10.52
C PRO A 208 4.35 6.13 9.37
N SER A 209 4.32 5.37 8.28
CA SER A 209 4.93 4.05 8.08
C SER A 209 6.45 3.98 8.00
N GLY A 210 6.98 2.80 8.31
CA GLY A 210 8.42 2.55 8.33
C GLY A 210 8.91 2.05 9.68
N ILE A 211 10.20 1.76 9.72
CA ILE A 211 10.93 1.35 10.92
C ILE A 211 12.11 2.27 11.23
N THR A 212 12.63 3.01 10.25
CA THR A 212 13.90 3.73 10.42
C THR A 212 13.78 5.00 11.28
N GLN A 213 12.56 5.47 11.57
CA GLN A 213 12.32 6.57 12.50
C GLN A 213 12.76 6.30 13.94
N SER A 214 12.90 5.03 14.34
CA SER A 214 13.37 4.63 15.67
C SER A 214 14.85 4.25 15.71
N TRP A 215 15.54 4.34 14.57
CA TRP A 215 16.95 3.97 14.47
C TRP A 215 17.84 5.12 14.93
N PRO A 216 19.11 4.84 15.30
CA PRO A 216 20.05 5.89 15.64
C PRO A 216 20.17 6.95 14.53
N ALA A 217 20.26 8.22 14.93
CA ALA A 217 20.44 9.32 14.00
C ALA A 217 21.67 9.09 13.11
N ALA A 218 21.56 9.49 11.84
CA ALA A 218 22.63 9.36 10.85
C ALA A 218 23.15 7.92 10.63
N THR A 219 22.37 6.88 10.96
CA THR A 219 22.71 5.49 10.63
C THR A 219 23.08 5.40 9.14
N PRO A 220 24.25 4.82 8.78
CA PRO A 220 24.69 4.73 7.41
C PRO A 220 23.85 3.71 6.63
N MET A 221 23.16 4.18 5.59
CA MET A 221 22.31 3.35 4.75
C MET A 221 22.74 3.43 3.30
N THR A 222 22.68 2.34 2.53
CA THR A 222 22.88 2.45 1.09
C THR A 222 21.66 3.08 0.41
N LEU A 223 21.85 3.74 -0.74
CA LEU A 223 20.76 4.20 -1.61
C LEU A 223 19.75 3.06 -1.86
N GLN A 224 20.23 1.84 -2.11
CA GLN A 224 19.39 0.67 -2.33
C GLN A 224 18.61 0.25 -1.09
N SER A 225 19.22 0.25 0.09
CA SER A 225 18.53 -0.08 1.35
C SER A 225 17.40 0.92 1.63
N LEU A 226 17.68 2.22 1.48
CA LEU A 226 16.67 3.26 1.62
C LEU A 226 15.53 3.10 0.61
N ALA A 227 15.86 2.87 -0.67
CA ALA A 227 14.85 2.72 -1.71
C ALA A 227 14.00 1.45 -1.51
N THR A 228 14.62 0.37 -1.04
CA THR A 228 13.92 -0.88 -0.69
C THR A 228 12.91 -0.63 0.43
N LEU A 229 13.33 -0.02 1.55
CA LEU A 229 12.44 0.27 2.68
C LEU A 229 11.35 1.28 2.33
N MET A 230 11.69 2.33 1.57
CA MET A 230 10.76 3.33 1.06
C MET A 230 9.64 2.69 0.23
N ILE A 231 9.93 1.65 -0.55
CA ILE A 231 8.96 1.04 -1.46
C ILE A 231 8.21 -0.12 -0.79
N SER A 232 8.93 -1.07 -0.17
CA SER A 232 8.34 -2.32 0.32
C SER A 232 7.45 -2.13 1.56
N ILE A 233 7.87 -1.28 2.49
CA ILE A 233 7.14 -1.00 3.75
C ILE A 233 6.72 0.47 3.87
N SER A 234 6.86 1.23 2.78
CA SER A 234 6.48 2.64 2.73
C SER A 234 7.23 3.51 3.74
N ASP A 235 8.49 3.19 4.08
CA ASP A 235 9.24 3.92 5.13
C ASP A 235 9.38 5.42 4.83
N ASN A 236 8.79 6.25 5.68
CA ASN A 236 8.71 7.70 5.53
C ASN A 236 10.06 8.38 5.78
N THR A 237 10.81 7.95 6.79
CA THR A 237 12.13 8.51 7.08
C THR A 237 13.12 8.18 5.96
N ALA A 238 13.06 6.97 5.40
CA ALA A 238 13.84 6.60 4.23
C ALA A 238 13.45 7.42 2.99
N ALA A 239 12.15 7.67 2.78
CA ALA A 239 11.65 8.50 1.68
C ALA A 239 12.14 9.94 1.77
N ASP A 240 12.04 10.55 2.95
CA ASP A 240 12.48 11.92 3.20
C ASP A 240 13.99 12.04 3.01
N THR A 241 14.76 11.08 3.54
CA THR A 241 16.22 10.99 3.36
C THR A 241 16.58 10.95 1.88
N LEU A 242 15.92 10.11 1.08
CA LEU A 242 16.16 9.99 -0.36
C LEU A 242 15.76 11.25 -1.12
N LEU A 243 14.60 11.82 -0.83
CA LEU A 243 14.13 13.04 -1.50
C LEU A 243 15.15 14.17 -1.36
N ILE A 244 15.68 14.37 -0.15
CA ILE A 244 16.71 15.38 0.10
C ILE A 244 18.04 15.00 -0.55
N ALA A 245 18.51 13.75 -0.42
CA ALA A 245 19.79 13.31 -0.97
C ALA A 245 19.85 13.34 -2.52
N LEU A 246 18.72 13.09 -3.19
CA LEU A 246 18.60 13.18 -4.64
C LEU A 246 18.43 14.63 -5.14
N GLY A 247 18.11 15.54 -4.23
CA GLY A 247 17.79 16.94 -4.52
C GLY A 247 16.31 17.14 -4.80
N ARG A 248 15.65 17.93 -3.95
CA ARG A 248 14.20 18.22 -4.05
C ARG A 248 13.79 18.70 -5.44
N ASP A 249 14.56 19.61 -6.03
CA ASP A 249 14.24 20.16 -7.36
C ASP A 249 14.38 19.12 -8.46
N ALA A 250 15.34 18.19 -8.34
CA ALA A 250 15.49 17.09 -9.29
C ALA A 250 14.33 16.10 -9.20
N VAL A 251 13.91 15.76 -7.97
CA VAL A 251 12.72 14.93 -7.73
C VAL A 251 11.45 15.64 -8.23
N GLY A 252 11.31 16.94 -7.97
CA GLY A 252 10.19 17.74 -8.47
C GLY A 252 10.14 17.83 -9.99
N ALA A 253 11.26 18.09 -10.65
CA ALA A 253 11.34 18.09 -12.11
C ALA A 253 11.01 16.71 -12.71
N ARG A 254 11.47 15.62 -12.07
CA ARG A 254 11.09 14.25 -12.44
C ARG A 254 9.59 14.04 -12.30
N ALA A 255 9.02 14.42 -11.17
CA ALA A 255 7.59 14.29 -10.89
C ALA A 255 6.77 15.04 -11.95
N THR A 256 7.09 16.31 -12.24
CA THR A 256 6.45 17.11 -13.30
C THR A 256 6.56 16.44 -14.67
N ALA A 257 7.73 15.93 -15.03
CA ALA A 257 7.92 15.24 -16.32
C ALA A 257 7.08 13.94 -16.43
N LEU A 258 6.73 13.33 -15.29
CA LEU A 258 5.86 12.16 -15.20
C LEU A 258 4.37 12.54 -15.01
N GLY A 259 4.05 13.83 -14.93
CA GLY A 259 2.68 14.34 -14.84
C GLY A 259 2.21 14.64 -13.42
N ALA A 260 3.09 14.89 -12.45
CA ALA A 260 2.64 15.42 -11.16
C ALA A 260 1.93 16.77 -11.39
N ALA A 261 0.77 16.95 -10.75
CA ALA A 261 0.07 18.23 -10.83
C ALA A 261 0.91 19.34 -10.19
N PRO A 262 0.84 20.60 -10.67
CA PRO A 262 1.58 21.73 -10.08
C PRO A 262 1.34 21.91 -8.57
N ALA A 263 0.16 21.50 -8.08
CA ALA A 263 -0.20 21.49 -6.68
C ALA A 263 0.70 20.59 -5.80
N SER A 264 1.44 19.65 -6.39
CA SER A 264 2.43 18.80 -5.70
C SER A 264 3.77 19.49 -5.48
N LEU A 265 3.96 20.69 -6.02
CA LEU A 265 5.23 21.41 -5.99
C LEU A 265 5.21 22.56 -4.95
N PRO A 266 6.34 22.80 -4.26
CA PRO A 266 7.55 21.97 -4.25
C PRO A 266 7.29 20.59 -3.63
N MET A 267 8.03 19.56 -4.07
CA MET A 267 7.85 18.19 -3.59
C MET A 267 8.05 18.13 -2.08
N LEU A 268 6.97 17.96 -1.31
CA LEU A 268 7.02 17.82 0.15
C LEU A 268 7.78 16.56 0.57
N THR A 269 8.49 16.64 1.70
CA THR A 269 8.81 15.46 2.50
C THR A 269 7.58 15.06 3.32
N THR A 270 7.53 13.81 3.79
CA THR A 270 6.46 13.35 4.68
C THR A 270 6.46 14.12 5.99
N ARG A 271 7.65 14.43 6.55
CA ARG A 271 7.78 15.26 7.75
C ARG A 271 7.21 16.66 7.57
N GLU A 272 7.43 17.29 6.41
CA GLU A 272 6.83 18.59 6.09
C GLU A 272 5.31 18.50 5.93
N LEU A 273 4.81 17.46 5.26
CA LEU A 273 3.37 17.22 5.14
C LEU A 273 2.71 17.09 6.51
N PHE A 274 3.27 16.26 7.41
CA PHE A 274 2.74 16.11 8.76
C PHE A 274 2.80 17.42 9.55
N TYR A 275 3.90 18.16 9.44
CA TYR A 275 4.02 19.45 10.10
C TYR A 275 2.95 20.43 9.62
N LEU A 276 2.77 20.61 8.31
CA LEU A 276 1.76 21.50 7.75
C LEU A 276 0.35 21.11 8.20
N LYS A 277 0.01 19.82 8.14
CA LYS A 277 -1.30 19.30 8.56
C LYS A 277 -1.56 19.46 10.06
N ALA A 278 -0.53 19.40 10.89
CA ALA A 278 -0.63 19.68 12.33
C ALA A 278 -0.84 21.17 12.67
N HIS A 279 -0.69 22.08 11.70
CA HIS A 279 -0.79 23.52 11.90
C HIS A 279 -1.84 24.13 10.95
N PRO A 280 -3.13 24.14 11.31
CA PRO A 280 -4.22 24.57 10.42
C PRO A 280 -4.03 25.95 9.76
N PRO A 281 -3.48 26.98 10.43
CA PRO A 281 -3.18 28.25 9.76
C PRO A 281 -2.17 28.11 8.62
N LEU A 282 -1.13 27.28 8.80
CA LEU A 282 -0.13 27.01 7.77
C LEU A 282 -0.70 26.16 6.63
N ALA A 283 -1.53 25.16 6.94
CA ALA A 283 -2.25 24.40 5.91
C ALA A 283 -3.16 25.30 5.06
N ALA A 284 -3.86 26.25 5.68
CA ALA A 284 -4.71 27.21 4.99
C ALA A 284 -3.91 28.23 4.14
N GLU A 285 -2.72 28.63 4.60
CA GLU A 285 -1.78 29.43 3.80
C GLU A 285 -1.26 28.61 2.60
N TRP A 286 -0.86 27.35 2.83
CA TRP A 286 -0.34 26.44 1.80
C TRP A 286 -1.35 26.19 0.67
N ALA A 287 -2.62 25.99 1.04
CA ALA A 287 -3.72 25.76 0.11
C ALA A 287 -3.90 26.91 -0.89
N LYS A 288 -3.58 28.14 -0.50
CA LYS A 288 -3.75 29.36 -1.33
C LYS A 288 -2.47 29.77 -2.06
N ALA A 289 -1.33 29.19 -1.66
CA ALA A 289 -0.02 29.57 -2.14
C ALA A 289 0.33 28.91 -3.48
N ASP A 290 1.01 29.65 -4.35
CA ASP A 290 1.68 29.09 -5.52
C ASP A 290 2.98 28.34 -5.14
N ALA A 291 3.63 27.68 -6.10
CA ALA A 291 4.85 26.91 -5.85
C ALA A 291 6.00 27.74 -5.25
N ARG A 292 6.13 29.02 -5.63
CA ARG A 292 7.19 29.90 -5.11
C ARG A 292 6.90 30.31 -3.67
N GLN A 293 5.65 30.66 -3.37
CA GLN A 293 5.19 31.00 -2.03
C GLN A 293 5.33 29.79 -1.10
N ARG A 294 4.92 28.60 -1.54
CA ARG A 294 5.10 27.35 -0.80
C ARG A 294 6.58 27.05 -0.51
N ALA A 295 7.47 27.25 -1.48
CA ALA A 295 8.91 27.11 -1.24
C ALA A 295 9.44 28.12 -0.21
N ALA A 296 8.95 29.36 -0.23
CA ALA A 296 9.28 30.35 0.79
C ALA A 296 8.74 29.98 2.17
N MET A 297 7.53 29.39 2.25
CA MET A 297 6.97 28.85 3.49
C MET A 297 7.85 27.74 4.06
N LEU A 298 8.22 26.72 3.26
CA LEU A 298 9.09 25.64 3.74
C LEU A 298 10.43 26.16 4.25
N LYS A 299 11.01 27.17 3.58
CA LYS A 299 12.24 27.82 4.04
C LYS A 299 12.04 28.58 5.35
N ARG A 300 10.93 29.30 5.49
CA ARG A 300 10.59 30.06 6.70
C ARG A 300 10.39 29.14 7.90
N GLU A 301 9.73 28.00 7.70
CA GLU A 301 9.41 27.04 8.75
C GLU A 301 10.50 25.97 8.95
N ALA A 302 11.65 26.06 8.28
CA ALA A 302 12.63 24.97 8.21
C ALA A 302 13.11 24.48 9.60
N ASP A 303 13.46 25.40 10.49
CA ASP A 303 13.94 25.05 11.84
C ASP A 303 12.82 24.44 12.70
N ALA A 304 11.59 24.96 12.57
CA ALA A 304 10.43 24.45 13.27
C ALA A 304 10.07 23.04 12.79
N ILE A 305 10.08 22.81 11.47
CA ILE A 305 9.88 21.50 10.86
C ILE A 305 10.96 20.53 11.32
N ALA A 306 12.24 20.93 11.32
CA ALA A 306 13.34 20.07 11.72
C ALA A 306 13.25 19.61 13.18
N THR A 307 12.73 20.45 14.07
CA THR A 307 12.71 20.20 15.52
C THR A 307 11.35 19.73 16.06
N ALA A 308 10.28 19.80 15.26
CA ALA A 308 8.93 19.42 15.67
C ALA A 308 8.84 17.99 16.23
N LYS A 309 8.15 17.84 17.35
CA LYS A 309 7.72 16.53 17.84
C LYS A 309 6.41 16.18 17.15
N LEU A 310 6.47 15.30 16.17
CA LEU A 310 5.28 14.83 15.47
C LEU A 310 4.58 13.78 16.33
N ASP A 311 3.27 13.96 16.52
CA ASP A 311 2.43 12.98 17.21
C ASP A 311 1.61 12.21 16.17
N ALA A 312 1.87 10.91 16.04
CA ALA A 312 1.10 10.05 15.16
C ALA A 312 -0.39 10.05 15.53
N SER A 313 -0.73 10.27 16.81
CA SER A 313 -2.11 10.25 17.32
C SER A 313 -3.02 11.30 16.65
N ALA A 314 -2.44 12.43 16.24
CA ALA A 314 -3.14 13.51 15.58
C ALA A 314 -3.65 13.14 14.16
N PHE A 315 -3.13 12.07 13.56
CA PHE A 315 -3.41 11.68 12.16
C PHE A 315 -4.21 10.38 12.05
N GLY A 316 -4.91 9.96 13.11
CA GLY A 316 -5.70 8.72 13.12
C GLY A 316 -7.21 8.90 13.01
N GLY A 317 -7.66 10.15 12.95
CA GLY A 317 -9.07 10.51 12.93
C GLY A 317 -9.57 10.82 11.53
N MET A 318 -10.31 11.93 11.43
CA MET A 318 -10.84 12.43 10.16
C MET A 318 -9.73 12.85 9.20
N PRO A 319 -9.99 12.85 7.88
CA PRO A 319 -9.06 13.40 6.89
C PRO A 319 -8.67 14.85 7.22
N ILE A 320 -7.37 15.17 7.11
CA ILE A 320 -6.84 16.52 7.35
C ILE A 320 -6.25 17.05 6.06
N ALA A 321 -6.90 18.06 5.48
CA ALA A 321 -6.46 18.73 4.24
C ALA A 321 -6.01 17.77 3.11
N PRO A 322 -6.74 16.64 2.86
CA PRO A 322 -6.30 15.63 1.89
C PRO A 322 -6.33 16.15 0.44
N ASP A 323 -7.04 17.23 0.17
CA ASP A 323 -7.22 17.86 -1.14
C ASP A 323 -6.31 19.08 -1.36
N THR A 324 -5.52 19.48 -0.36
CA THR A 324 -4.75 20.74 -0.39
C THR A 324 -3.30 20.59 0.07
N VAL A 325 -3.02 19.73 1.06
CA VAL A 325 -1.66 19.44 1.55
C VAL A 325 -1.34 17.98 1.25
N GLU A 326 -1.04 17.67 0.00
CA GLU A 326 -0.79 16.30 -0.47
C GLU A 326 0.09 16.33 -1.73
N TRP A 327 0.39 15.15 -2.27
CA TRP A 327 0.91 15.00 -3.63
C TRP A 327 -0.24 14.57 -4.55
N PHE A 328 -0.28 15.07 -5.77
CA PHE A 328 -1.42 14.95 -6.67
C PHE A 328 -1.03 14.43 -8.05
N ALA A 329 -1.75 13.39 -8.49
CA ALA A 329 -1.67 12.85 -9.84
C ALA A 329 -2.90 12.00 -10.17
N SER A 330 -3.20 11.89 -11.45
CA SER A 330 -4.22 11.02 -12.01
C SER A 330 -3.73 9.58 -12.20
N PRO A 331 -4.63 8.59 -12.37
CA PRO A 331 -4.25 7.23 -12.73
C PRO A 331 -3.35 7.13 -13.97
N ALA A 332 -3.59 7.94 -15.00
CA ALA A 332 -2.80 7.96 -16.22
C ALA A 332 -1.37 8.50 -15.98
N GLU A 333 -1.22 9.51 -15.13
CA GLU A 333 0.09 10.08 -14.76
C GLU A 333 0.89 9.09 -13.89
N MET A 334 0.23 8.41 -12.97
CA MET A 334 0.85 7.32 -12.20
C MET A 334 1.25 6.14 -13.09
N ALA A 335 0.49 5.83 -14.15
CA ALA A 335 0.90 4.84 -15.15
C ALA A 335 2.18 5.26 -15.90
N ARG A 336 2.40 6.57 -16.15
CA ARG A 336 3.67 7.07 -16.70
C ARG A 336 4.84 6.87 -15.74
N ALA A 337 4.62 7.10 -14.44
CA ALA A 337 5.64 6.84 -13.43
C ALA A 337 6.03 5.35 -13.39
N LEU A 338 5.06 4.44 -13.47
CA LEU A 338 5.32 2.99 -13.55
C LEU A 338 6.03 2.61 -14.86
N ASP A 339 5.69 3.22 -15.99
CA ASP A 339 6.37 2.97 -17.27
C ASP A 339 7.84 3.45 -17.27
N ALA A 340 8.13 4.56 -16.60
CA ALA A 340 9.50 5.02 -16.39
C ALA A 340 10.31 4.01 -15.55
N LEU A 341 9.71 3.48 -14.48
CA LEU A 341 10.34 2.47 -13.61
C LEU A 341 10.54 1.12 -14.30
N ARG A 342 9.63 0.72 -15.20
CA ARG A 342 9.82 -0.45 -16.08
C ARG A 342 11.13 -0.37 -16.85
N GLY A 343 11.45 0.82 -17.37
CA GLY A 343 12.67 1.14 -18.13
C GLY A 343 13.94 1.30 -17.29
N GLY A 344 13.86 1.13 -15.96
CA GLY A 344 15.00 1.13 -15.05
C GLY A 344 15.89 -0.12 -15.15
N ASP A 345 16.92 -0.19 -14.32
CA ASP A 345 17.78 -1.37 -14.23
C ASP A 345 17.13 -2.53 -13.46
N ALA A 346 17.86 -3.65 -13.33
CA ALA A 346 17.36 -4.82 -12.61
C ALA A 346 17.08 -4.52 -11.12
N ALA A 347 17.92 -3.70 -10.49
CA ALA A 347 17.75 -3.32 -9.08
C ALA A 347 16.48 -2.49 -8.87
N THR A 348 16.20 -1.52 -9.74
CA THR A 348 14.95 -0.73 -9.72
C THR A 348 13.71 -1.63 -9.76
N ARG A 349 13.69 -2.60 -10.68
CA ARG A 349 12.58 -3.55 -10.78
C ARG A 349 12.50 -4.49 -9.57
N ALA A 350 13.62 -4.92 -9.01
CA ALA A 350 13.65 -5.75 -7.82
C ALA A 350 13.14 -4.99 -6.57
N ILE A 351 13.53 -3.72 -6.41
CA ILE A 351 13.03 -2.83 -5.34
C ILE A 351 11.51 -2.71 -5.43
N LEU A 352 10.97 -2.47 -6.63
CA LEU A 352 9.53 -2.32 -6.84
C LEU A 352 8.75 -3.64 -6.61
N ALA A 353 9.39 -4.79 -6.85
CA ALA A 353 8.79 -6.12 -6.64
C ALA A 353 8.97 -6.69 -5.23
N ALA A 354 9.69 -6.00 -4.34
CA ALA A 354 9.98 -6.49 -2.99
C ALA A 354 8.71 -6.73 -2.16
N ASN A 355 7.64 -5.98 -2.44
CA ASN A 355 6.29 -6.23 -1.93
C ASN A 355 5.32 -6.21 -3.12
N PRO A 356 4.64 -7.33 -3.46
CA PRO A 356 3.75 -7.39 -4.62
C PRO A 356 2.40 -6.70 -4.41
N GLY A 357 2.03 -6.35 -3.17
CA GLY A 357 0.78 -5.64 -2.85
C GLY A 357 -0.51 -6.38 -3.19
N THR A 358 -0.43 -7.70 -3.38
CA THR A 358 -1.56 -8.59 -3.68
C THR A 358 -1.23 -10.00 -3.17
N ASP A 359 -2.22 -10.88 -3.12
CA ASP A 359 -2.05 -12.26 -2.67
C ASP A 359 -1.19 -13.09 -3.63
N ALA A 360 -0.66 -14.20 -3.14
CA ALA A 360 0.23 -15.07 -3.91
C ALA A 360 -0.44 -15.68 -5.15
N ALA A 361 -1.75 -15.97 -5.11
CA ALA A 361 -2.45 -16.56 -6.25
C ALA A 361 -2.65 -15.53 -7.37
N THR A 362 -3.03 -14.29 -7.02
CA THR A 362 -3.10 -13.17 -7.96
C THR A 362 -1.72 -12.86 -8.54
N ALA A 363 -0.68 -12.78 -7.70
CA ALA A 363 0.69 -12.53 -8.15
C ALA A 363 1.20 -13.61 -9.13
N ALA A 364 0.88 -14.89 -8.88
CA ALA A 364 1.30 -16.02 -9.71
C ALA A 364 0.68 -16.03 -11.13
N ARG A 365 -0.31 -15.17 -11.41
CA ARG A 365 -0.82 -14.96 -12.77
C ARG A 365 0.17 -14.20 -13.66
N PHE A 366 1.11 -13.47 -13.07
CA PHE A 366 2.07 -12.63 -13.76
C PHE A 366 3.49 -13.20 -13.72
N ALA A 367 4.32 -12.83 -14.69
CA ALA A 367 5.76 -13.09 -14.68
C ALA A 367 6.54 -12.08 -13.82
N TYR A 368 5.93 -10.93 -13.52
CA TYR A 368 6.48 -9.89 -12.66
C TYR A 368 5.33 -9.08 -12.05
N VAL A 369 5.46 -8.75 -10.76
CA VAL A 369 4.58 -7.81 -10.06
C VAL A 369 5.44 -6.86 -9.24
N GLY A 370 5.37 -5.57 -9.58
CA GLY A 370 5.89 -4.48 -8.79
C GLY A 370 4.74 -3.62 -8.28
N PHE A 371 4.87 -3.08 -7.07
CA PHE A 371 3.76 -2.38 -6.42
C PHE A 371 4.21 -1.21 -5.55
N LYS A 372 3.35 -0.19 -5.50
CA LYS A 372 3.36 0.81 -4.43
C LYS A 372 1.95 1.32 -4.15
N GLY A 373 1.51 1.17 -2.90
CA GLY A 373 0.31 1.84 -2.41
C GLY A 373 0.59 3.24 -1.84
N GLY A 374 -0.47 4.00 -1.62
CA GLY A 374 -0.45 5.25 -0.86
C GLY A 374 -1.69 5.33 0.01
N SER A 375 -1.55 5.80 1.25
CA SER A 375 -2.70 5.95 2.14
C SER A 375 -2.46 6.96 3.24
N GLU A 376 -3.53 7.66 3.60
CA GLU A 376 -3.73 8.42 4.82
C GLU A 376 -5.24 8.46 5.10
N PRO A 377 -5.73 8.97 6.25
CA PRO A 377 -7.17 9.07 6.46
C PRO A 377 -7.86 9.82 5.32
N GLY A 378 -8.81 9.15 4.65
CA GLY A 378 -9.52 9.69 3.49
C GLY A 378 -8.80 9.60 2.16
N VAL A 379 -7.65 8.94 2.06
CA VAL A 379 -6.93 8.73 0.78
C VAL A 379 -6.43 7.29 0.70
N VAL A 380 -6.68 6.63 -0.42
CA VAL A 380 -6.03 5.36 -0.77
C VAL A 380 -5.69 5.32 -2.26
N THR A 381 -4.51 4.81 -2.57
CA THR A 381 -4.08 4.48 -3.94
C THR A 381 -3.39 3.13 -3.96
N LEU A 382 -3.58 2.40 -5.06
CA LEU A 382 -2.87 1.15 -5.34
C LEU A 382 -2.36 1.19 -6.78
N ASN A 383 -1.06 0.99 -6.95
CA ASN A 383 -0.36 1.15 -8.23
C ASN A 383 0.48 -0.10 -8.48
N TYR A 384 0.21 -0.81 -9.57
CA TYR A 384 0.87 -2.06 -9.93
C TYR A 384 1.54 -1.94 -11.30
N LEU A 385 2.83 -2.28 -11.38
CA LEU A 385 3.52 -2.58 -12.63
C LEU A 385 3.56 -4.10 -12.79
N VAL A 386 2.88 -4.63 -13.80
CA VAL A 386 2.82 -6.08 -14.03
C VAL A 386 3.36 -6.45 -15.39
N ARG A 387 3.92 -7.65 -15.49
CA ARG A 387 4.25 -8.30 -16.77
C ARG A 387 3.48 -9.59 -16.87
N THR A 388 2.64 -9.74 -17.89
CA THR A 388 1.93 -11.00 -18.15
C THR A 388 2.92 -12.12 -18.47
N LYS A 389 2.46 -13.38 -18.37
CA LYS A 389 3.27 -14.55 -18.79
C LYS A 389 3.61 -14.54 -20.28
N SER A 390 2.78 -13.90 -21.11
CA SER A 390 3.05 -13.63 -22.53
C SER A 390 4.05 -12.49 -22.77
N GLY A 391 4.47 -11.79 -21.72
CA GLY A 391 5.52 -10.77 -21.77
C GLY A 391 5.02 -9.33 -21.94
N VAL A 392 3.70 -9.10 -21.97
CA VAL A 392 3.09 -7.77 -22.09
C VAL A 392 3.21 -7.02 -20.76
N TRP A 393 3.70 -5.78 -20.82
CA TRP A 393 3.77 -4.90 -19.66
C TRP A 393 2.48 -4.09 -19.52
N ARG A 394 1.94 -4.04 -18.31
CA ARG A 394 0.75 -3.25 -17.99
C ARG A 394 0.94 -2.48 -16.68
N ALA A 395 0.25 -1.34 -16.57
CA ALA A 395 0.02 -0.65 -15.31
C ALA A 395 -1.44 -0.83 -14.90
N VAL A 396 -1.69 -1.17 -13.63
CA VAL A 396 -3.01 -1.12 -13.00
C VAL A 396 -2.95 -0.08 -11.90
N VAL A 397 -3.73 0.98 -12.02
CA VAL A 397 -3.69 2.13 -11.10
C VAL A 397 -5.10 2.46 -10.65
N GLY A 398 -5.27 2.73 -9.36
CA GLY A 398 -6.50 3.30 -8.83
C GLY A 398 -6.24 4.26 -7.69
N ASN A 399 -7.17 5.19 -7.53
CA ASN A 399 -7.29 6.07 -6.37
C ASN A 399 -8.73 6.10 -5.85
N TRP A 400 -8.87 6.37 -4.55
CA TRP A 400 -10.13 6.73 -3.92
C TRP A 400 -9.84 7.68 -2.76
N HIS A 401 -10.52 8.83 -2.74
CA HIS A 401 -10.36 9.82 -1.71
C HIS A 401 -11.68 10.47 -1.28
N ARG A 402 -11.70 10.91 -0.02
CA ARG A 402 -12.82 11.49 0.71
C ARG A 402 -12.30 12.53 1.69
N THR A 403 -13.02 13.64 1.81
CA THR A 403 -12.74 14.66 2.83
C THR A 403 -13.61 14.49 4.08
N ASP A 404 -14.64 13.64 4.00
CA ASP A 404 -15.71 13.49 4.99
C ASP A 404 -15.63 12.18 5.80
N ALA A 405 -14.79 11.23 5.40
CA ALA A 405 -14.60 9.97 6.12
C ALA A 405 -13.28 9.30 5.72
N ASP A 406 -12.86 8.32 6.53
CA ASP A 406 -11.79 7.40 6.16
C ASP A 406 -12.25 6.40 5.07
N ILE A 407 -11.29 5.75 4.41
CA ILE A 407 -11.53 4.81 3.31
C ILE A 407 -11.58 3.35 3.80
N PRO A 408 -12.64 2.59 3.47
CA PRO A 408 -12.66 1.13 3.59
C PRO A 408 -11.60 0.46 2.68
N VAL A 409 -10.35 0.36 3.15
CA VAL A 409 -9.20 -0.10 2.35
C VAL A 409 -9.41 -1.49 1.75
N LEU A 410 -10.03 -2.43 2.47
CA LEU A 410 -10.31 -3.77 1.94
C LEU A 410 -11.29 -3.73 0.77
N THR A 411 -12.28 -2.83 0.84
CA THR A 411 -13.22 -2.62 -0.27
C THR A 411 -12.47 -2.20 -1.53
N PHE A 412 -11.56 -1.23 -1.39
CA PHE A 412 -10.75 -0.73 -2.49
C PHE A 412 -9.77 -1.77 -3.03
N ALA A 413 -9.07 -2.49 -2.14
CA ALA A 413 -8.14 -3.55 -2.52
C ALA A 413 -8.82 -4.66 -3.33
N SER A 414 -10.07 -4.99 -3.01
CA SER A 414 -10.89 -5.95 -3.76
C SER A 414 -11.18 -5.48 -5.18
N LEU A 415 -11.53 -4.20 -5.38
CA LEU A 415 -11.69 -3.61 -6.71
C LEU A 415 -10.39 -3.66 -7.52
N MET A 416 -9.26 -3.39 -6.86
CA MET A 416 -7.95 -3.41 -7.51
C MET A 416 -7.47 -4.83 -7.86
N ASN A 417 -7.80 -5.83 -7.05
CA ASN A 417 -7.57 -7.25 -7.39
C ASN A 417 -8.41 -7.69 -8.60
N ARG A 418 -9.65 -7.20 -8.72
CA ARG A 418 -10.49 -7.41 -9.92
C ARG A 418 -9.84 -6.77 -11.16
N ALA A 419 -9.33 -5.54 -11.04
CA ALA A 419 -8.59 -4.89 -12.12
C ALA A 419 -7.30 -5.66 -12.51
N LEU A 420 -6.57 -6.22 -11.53
CA LEU A 420 -5.43 -7.10 -11.77
C LEU A 420 -5.84 -8.40 -12.48
N ALA A 421 -6.98 -9.00 -12.09
CA ALA A 421 -7.48 -10.19 -12.76
C ALA A 421 -7.72 -9.94 -14.26
N LEU A 422 -8.34 -8.81 -14.60
CA LEU A 422 -8.55 -8.37 -15.99
C LEU A 422 -7.24 -8.03 -16.73
N ALA A 423 -6.18 -7.67 -16.01
CA ALA A 423 -4.88 -7.34 -16.59
C ALA A 423 -4.03 -8.59 -16.91
N ALA A 424 -4.32 -9.72 -16.27
CA ALA A 424 -3.62 -10.98 -16.48
C ALA A 424 -4.04 -11.68 -17.77
N ASP A 425 -5.28 -11.43 -18.20
CA ASP A 425 -5.87 -11.91 -19.45
C ASP A 425 -5.47 -10.99 -20.62
#